data_AF-A0A9E4F585-F1
#
_entry.id   AF-A0A9E4F585-F1
#
_cell.length_a   1.000
_cell.length_b   1.000
_cell.length_c   1.000
_cell.angle_alpha   90.00
_cell.angle_beta   90.00
_cell.angle_gamma   90.00
#
_symmetry.space_group_name_H-M   'P 1'
#
loop_
_entity.id
_entity.type
_entity.pdbx_description
1 polymer ?
#
loop_
_entity_poly.entity_id
_entity_poly.type
_entity_poly.pdbx_seq_one_letter_code
_entity_poly.pdbx_strand_id
1 'polypeptide(L)'
;MSALGLFNYWAVIVLMMIGCYTLIARSNLFKKLIGLSIFQTAVFILYISIGKVSGGTAPILTDGDPLYSNPIPHVLILTAIVVGVATTAVGLALVIRIKEAFGTIDEDEIEDASL
;
A
#
# COMPACT_ATOMS: atom_id res chain seq x y z
N MET A 1 -28.54 0.05 -1.05
CA MET A 1 -27.09 0.12 -1.32
C MET A 1 -26.77 1.56 -1.71
N SER A 2 -26.36 2.39 -0.74
CA SER A 2 -26.20 3.84 -0.98
C SER A 2 -24.86 4.14 -1.67
N ALA A 3 -24.78 5.26 -2.38
CA ALA A 3 -23.58 5.74 -3.08
C ALA A 3 -22.31 5.77 -2.20
N LEU A 4 -22.46 5.87 -0.86
CA LEU A 4 -21.37 5.76 0.11
C LEU A 4 -20.69 4.39 0.12
N GLY A 5 -21.41 3.31 -0.19
CA GLY A 5 -20.84 1.97 -0.29
C GLY A 5 -19.95 1.78 -1.52
N LEU A 6 -20.29 2.43 -2.65
CA LEU A 6 -19.46 2.41 -3.86
C LEU A 6 -18.32 3.43 -3.83
N PHE A 7 -18.47 4.54 -3.11
CA PHE A 7 -17.45 5.60 -3.03
C PHE A 7 -16.08 5.06 -2.62
N ASN A 8 -16.03 4.15 -1.64
CA ASN A 8 -14.78 3.51 -1.21
C ASN A 8 -14.11 2.74 -2.36
N TYR A 9 -14.87 2.01 -3.19
CA TYR A 9 -14.31 1.27 -4.31
C TYR A 9 -13.77 2.20 -5.40
N TRP A 10 -14.47 3.29 -5.71
CA TRP A 10 -13.96 4.29 -6.65
C TRP A 10 -12.68 4.96 -6.14
N ALA A 11 -12.64 5.33 -4.86
CA ALA A 11 -11.45 5.91 -4.24
C ALA A 11 -10.26 4.93 -4.28
N VAL A 12 -10.49 3.65 -4.00
CA VAL A 12 -9.48 2.59 -4.11
C VAL A 12 -8.95 2.48 -5.53
N ILE A 13 -9.82 2.42 -6.54
CA ILE A 13 -9.39 2.31 -7.93
C ILE A 13 -8.52 3.50 -8.33
N VAL A 14 -8.93 4.73 -7.99
CA VAL A 14 -8.15 5.93 -8.29
C VAL A 14 -6.79 5.90 -7.58
N LEU A 15 -6.74 5.58 -6.28
CA LEU A 15 -5.49 5.48 -5.53
C LEU A 15 -4.57 4.39 -6.10
N MET A 16 -5.14 3.24 -6.46
CA MET A 16 -4.42 2.12 -7.06
C MET A 16 -3.82 2.50 -8.40
N MET A 17 -4.58 3.19 -9.26
CA MET A 17 -4.08 3.70 -10.54
C MET A 17 -3.00 4.76 -10.37
N ILE A 18 -3.13 5.67 -9.40
CA ILE A 18 -2.10 6.69 -9.10
C ILE A 18 -0.80 6.03 -8.61
N GLY A 19 -0.89 5.04 -7.72
CA GLY A 19 0.26 4.29 -7.21
C GLY A 19 0.97 3.52 -8.32
N CYS A 20 0.22 2.79 -9.14
CA CYS A 20 0.75 2.05 -10.28
C CYS A 20 1.37 2.97 -11.34
N TYR A 21 0.71 4.08 -11.67
CA TYR A 21 1.23 5.07 -12.61
C TYR A 21 2.54 5.68 -12.12
N THR A 22 2.63 6.02 -10.83
CA THR A 22 3.84 6.60 -10.24
C THR A 22 5.02 5.62 -10.27
N LEU A 23 4.74 4.33 -10.08
CA LEU A 23 5.77 3.27 -10.14
C LEU A 23 6.37 3.12 -11.55
N ILE A 24 5.55 3.25 -12.59
CA ILE A 24 5.98 3.07 -14.00
C ILE A 24 6.55 4.36 -14.58
N ALA A 25 5.94 5.51 -14.32
CA ALA A 25 6.23 6.76 -15.02
C ALA A 25 7.38 7.59 -14.42
N ARG A 26 7.96 7.18 -13.29
CA ARG A 26 9.03 7.93 -12.61
C ARG A 26 10.34 7.17 -12.69
N SER A 27 11.36 7.78 -13.28
CA SER A 27 12.73 7.25 -13.36
C SER A 27 13.45 7.26 -12.01
N ASN A 28 13.16 8.25 -11.16
CA ASN A 28 13.74 8.37 -9.82
C ASN A 28 13.28 7.23 -8.88
N LEU A 29 14.25 6.44 -8.37
CA LEU A 29 14.02 5.25 -7.54
C LEU A 29 13.28 5.54 -6.22
N PHE A 30 13.52 6.71 -5.61
CA PHE A 30 12.81 7.11 -4.40
C PHE A 30 11.33 7.39 -4.66
N LYS A 31 11.01 8.00 -5.81
CA LYS A 31 9.61 8.25 -6.21
C LYS A 31 8.88 6.94 -6.55
N LYS A 32 9.58 5.95 -7.11
CA LYS A 32 9.04 4.60 -7.33
C LYS A 32 8.64 3.92 -6.02
N LEU A 33 9.48 4.00 -4.98
CA LEU A 33 9.18 3.48 -3.64
C LEU A 33 7.93 4.12 -3.03
N ILE A 34 7.77 5.44 -3.16
CA ILE A 34 6.56 6.14 -2.71
C ILE A 34 5.33 5.66 -3.50
N GLY A 35 5.45 5.51 -4.82
CA GLY A 35 4.38 4.96 -5.67
C GLY A 35 3.93 3.57 -5.21
N LEU A 36 4.88 2.72 -4.85
CA LEU A 36 4.62 1.38 -4.32
C LEU A 36 3.89 1.43 -2.96
N SER A 37 4.29 2.33 -2.04
CA SER A 37 3.61 2.50 -0.75
C SER A 37 2.17 3.01 -0.92
N ILE A 38 1.92 3.90 -1.88
CA ILE A 38 0.56 4.39 -2.21
C ILE A 38 -0.29 3.23 -2.75
N PHE A 39 0.27 2.42 -3.65
CA PHE A 39 -0.41 1.23 -4.18
C PHE A 39 -0.76 0.24 -3.07
N GLN A 40 0.17 -0.04 -2.17
CA GLN A 40 -0.05 -0.93 -1.03
C GLN A 40 -1.17 -0.41 -0.11
N THR A 41 -1.20 0.89 0.14
CA THR A 41 -2.26 1.54 0.93
C THR A 41 -3.63 1.39 0.27
N ALA A 42 -3.72 1.49 -1.06
CA ALA A 42 -4.96 1.27 -1.79
C ALA A 42 -5.49 -0.16 -1.61
N VAL A 43 -4.61 -1.17 -1.65
CA VAL A 43 -4.96 -2.58 -1.40
C VAL A 43 -5.48 -2.78 0.03
N PHE A 44 -4.89 -2.11 1.02
CA PHE A 44 -5.39 -2.17 2.40
C PHE A 44 -6.83 -1.67 2.50
N ILE A 45 -7.13 -0.50 1.92
CA ILE A 45 -8.48 0.09 1.96
C ILE A 45 -9.49 -0.82 1.24
N LEU A 46 -9.08 -1.50 0.16
CA LEU A 46 -9.92 -2.49 -0.52
C LEU A 46 -10.34 -3.64 0.40
N TYR A 47 -9.37 -4.26 1.08
CA TYR A 47 -9.64 -5.40 1.96
C TYR A 47 -10.47 -4.99 3.19
N ILE A 48 -10.22 -3.81 3.78
CA ILE A 48 -11.05 -3.29 4.89
C ILE A 48 -12.49 -3.08 4.44
N SER A 49 -12.68 -2.54 3.23
CA SER A 49 -14.01 -2.27 2.69
C SER A 49 -14.83 -3.55 2.49
N ILE A 50 -14.19 -4.65 2.07
CA ILE A 50 -14.83 -5.97 1.91
C ILE A 50 -15.13 -6.61 3.28
N GLY A 51 -14.28 -6.40 4.28
CA GLY A 51 -14.42 -6.98 5.62
C GLY A 51 -15.48 -6.34 6.52
N LYS A 52 -16.00 -5.17 6.14
CA LYS A 52 -16.94 -4.40 6.97
C LYS A 52 -18.36 -4.97 6.88
N VAL A 53 -18.89 -5.39 8.02
CA VAL A 53 -20.29 -5.83 8.16
C VAL A 53 -21.15 -4.65 8.61
N SER A 54 -22.33 -4.47 8.01
CA SER A 54 -23.25 -3.38 8.37
C SER A 54 -23.72 -3.54 9.82
N GLY A 55 -23.47 -2.53 10.66
CA GLY A 55 -23.79 -2.58 12.10
C GLY A 55 -22.84 -3.43 12.95
N GLY A 56 -21.78 -3.98 12.36
CA GLY A 56 -20.78 -4.77 13.07
C GLY A 56 -19.75 -3.89 13.79
N THR A 57 -19.49 -4.17 15.07
CA THR A 57 -18.42 -3.55 15.85
C THR A 57 -17.06 -4.22 15.59
N ALA A 58 -15.97 -3.65 16.11
CA ALA A 58 -14.64 -4.24 15.99
C ALA A 58 -14.61 -5.63 16.67
N PRO A 59 -13.89 -6.63 16.11
CA PRO A 59 -13.84 -8.00 16.65
C PRO A 59 -13.01 -8.07 17.95
N ILE A 60 -13.51 -7.43 19.00
CA ILE A 60 -12.92 -7.36 20.34
C ILE A 60 -13.99 -7.85 21.30
N LEU A 61 -13.70 -8.95 21.98
CA LEU A 61 -14.63 -9.55 22.95
C LEU A 61 -15.00 -8.50 24.01
N THR A 62 -16.29 -8.20 24.09
CA THR A 62 -16.89 -7.28 25.06
C THR A 62 -18.05 -7.97 25.75
N ASP A 63 -18.38 -7.56 26.98
CA ASP A 63 -19.52 -8.09 27.72
C ASP A 63 -20.82 -7.75 26.97
N GLY A 64 -21.44 -8.76 26.35
CA GLY A 64 -22.63 -8.65 25.50
C GLY A 64 -22.57 -9.59 24.29
N ASP A 65 -23.60 -9.56 23.44
CA ASP A 65 -23.65 -10.27 22.15
C ASP A 65 -23.71 -9.27 20.97
N PRO A 66 -22.71 -8.37 20.82
CA PRO A 66 -22.70 -7.42 19.72
C PRO A 66 -22.37 -8.13 18.40
N LEU A 67 -22.96 -7.66 17.30
CA LEU A 67 -22.59 -8.10 15.96
C LEU A 67 -21.14 -7.65 15.69
N TYR A 68 -20.25 -8.58 15.32
CA TYR A 68 -18.85 -8.27 15.00
C TYR A 68 -18.61 -8.17 13.49
N SER A 69 -17.69 -7.31 13.08
CA SER A 69 -17.13 -7.32 11.72
C SER A 69 -16.21 -8.53 11.50
N ASN A 70 -15.96 -8.89 10.23
CA ASN A 70 -15.15 -10.06 9.91
C ASN A 70 -13.70 -9.87 10.42
N PRO A 71 -13.17 -10.77 11.28
CA PRO A 71 -11.82 -10.66 11.80
C PRO A 71 -10.73 -11.02 10.78
N ILE A 72 -11.07 -11.76 9.71
CA ILE A 72 -10.10 -12.29 8.76
C ILE A 72 -9.35 -11.15 8.04
N PRO A 73 -10.00 -10.15 7.42
CA PRO A 73 -9.29 -9.06 6.75
C PRO A 73 -8.45 -8.21 7.70
N HIS A 74 -8.86 -8.10 8.97
CA HIS A 74 -8.12 -7.34 9.99
C HIS A 74 -6.73 -7.93 10.24
N VAL A 75 -6.66 -9.26 10.40
CA VAL A 75 -5.38 -9.95 10.64
C VAL A 75 -4.50 -9.95 9.38
N LEU A 76 -5.09 -10.17 8.19
CA LEU A 76 -4.36 -10.18 6.92
C LEU A 76 -3.72 -8.82 6.61
N ILE A 77 -4.37 -7.72 6.97
CA ILE A 77 -3.82 -6.37 6.74
C ILE A 77 -2.74 -6.05 7.77
N LEU A 78 -2.92 -6.45 9.03
CA LEU A 78 -1.90 -6.22 10.06
C LEU A 78 -0.56 -6.85 9.67
N THR A 79 -0.58 -8.08 9.13
CA THR A 79 0.64 -8.74 8.62
C THR A 79 1.17 -8.04 7.36
N ALA A 80 0.30 -7.66 6.44
CA ALA A 80 0.70 -6.97 5.21
C ALA A 80 1.34 -5.59 5.48
N ILE A 81 0.88 -4.85 6.51
CA ILE A 81 1.48 -3.58 6.93
C ILE A 81 2.93 -3.80 7.38
N VAL A 82 3.17 -4.79 8.24
CA VAL A 82 4.52 -5.08 8.75
C VAL A 82 5.47 -5.46 7.61
N VAL A 83 5.02 -6.33 6.69
CA VAL A 83 5.79 -6.70 5.49
C VAL A 83 6.03 -5.48 4.58
N GLY A 84 5.04 -4.58 4.44
CA GLY A 84 5.17 -3.34 3.69
C GLY A 84 6.25 -2.40 4.22
N VAL A 85 6.26 -2.18 5.53
CA VAL A 85 7.28 -1.34 6.18
C VAL A 85 8.66 -1.99 6.05
N ALA A 86 8.78 -3.30 6.25
CA ALA A 86 10.04 -4.01 6.12
C ALA A 86 10.60 -3.94 4.69
N THR A 87 9.77 -4.20 3.67
CA THR A 87 10.18 -4.13 2.25
C THR A 87 10.52 -2.70 1.83
N THR A 88 9.78 -1.70 2.30
CA THR A 88 10.10 -0.28 2.04
C THR A 88 11.44 0.12 2.68
N ALA A 89 11.73 -0.34 3.90
CA ALA A 89 13.00 -0.08 4.57
C ALA A 89 14.18 -0.69 3.80
N VAL A 90 14.04 -1.94 3.35
CA VAL A 90 15.05 -2.60 2.50
C VAL A 90 15.21 -1.87 1.16
N GLY A 91 14.10 -1.47 0.53
CA GLY A 91 14.12 -0.71 -0.71
C GLY A 91 14.85 0.63 -0.58
N LEU A 92 14.60 1.37 0.50
CA LEU A 92 15.33 2.62 0.79
C LEU A 92 16.81 2.38 1.06
N ALA A 93 17.16 1.31 1.77
CA ALA A 93 18.55 0.93 1.99
C ALA A 93 19.27 0.61 0.66
N LEU A 94 18.58 -0.06 -0.27
CA LEU A 94 19.10 -0.30 -1.61
C LEU A 94 19.30 1.01 -2.39
N VAL A 95 18.34 1.95 -2.34
CA VAL A 95 18.48 3.26 -3.00
C VAL A 95 19.69 4.02 -2.48
N ILE A 96 19.95 3.98 -1.17
CA ILE A 96 21.16 4.60 -0.59
C ILE A 96 22.42 3.93 -1.13
N ARG A 97 22.46 2.59 -1.17
CA ARG A 97 23.61 1.84 -1.71
C ARG A 97 23.87 2.11 -3.19
N ILE A 98 22.81 2.22 -3.98
CA ILE A 98 22.90 2.56 -5.40
C ILE A 98 23.47 3.98 -5.55
N LYS A 99 22.99 4.93 -4.74
CA LYS A 99 23.52 6.30 -4.74
C LYS A 99 25.02 6.35 -4.38
N GLU A 100 25.45 5.55 -3.41
CA GLU A 100 26.86 5.45 -3.03
C GLU A 100 27.73 4.85 -4.16
N ALA A 101 27.20 3.90 -4.92
CA ALA A 101 27.93 3.22 -5.99
C ALA A 101 27.97 3.99 -7.31
N PHE A 102 26.85 4.57 -7.74
CA PHE A 102 26.70 5.23 -9.04
C PHE A 102 26.66 6.76 -8.95
N GLY A 103 26.60 7.35 -7.76
CA GLY A 103 26.50 8.80 -7.55
C GLY A 103 25.11 9.40 -7.84
N THR A 104 24.22 8.63 -8.45
CA THR A 104 22.85 9.05 -8.82
C THR A 104 21.78 8.08 -8.30
N ILE A 105 20.53 8.54 -8.32
CA ILE A 105 19.33 7.78 -7.94
C ILE A 105 18.30 7.73 -9.08
N ASP A 106 18.69 8.22 -10.24
CA ASP A 106 17.88 8.19 -11.45
C ASP A 106 18.21 6.91 -12.23
N GLU A 107 17.19 6.15 -12.59
CA GLU A 107 17.36 4.86 -13.26
C GLU A 107 17.97 5.01 -14.65
N ASP A 108 17.56 6.02 -15.41
CA ASP A 108 18.05 6.28 -16.77
C ASP A 108 19.57 6.55 -16.76
N GLU A 109 20.06 7.32 -15.78
CA GLU A 109 21.49 7.62 -15.62
C GLU A 109 22.30 6.39 -15.15
N ILE A 110 21.68 5.48 -14.40
CA ILE A 110 22.32 4.22 -13.96
C ILE A 110 22.48 3.27 -15.15
N GLU A 111 21.45 3.17 -16.01
CA GLU A 111 21.50 2.33 -17.21
C GLU A 111 22.61 2.79 -18.15
N ASP A 112 22.70 4.10 -18.40
CA ASP A 112 23.77 4.70 -19.22
C ASP A 112 25.18 4.50 -18.63
N ALA A 113 25.34 4.55 -17.30
CA ALA A 113 26.63 4.35 -16.63
C ALA A 113 27.09 2.88 -16.60
N SER A 114 26.18 1.94 -16.91
CA SER A 114 26.44 0.49 -16.91
C SER A 114 26.84 -0.07 -18.28
N LEU A 115 26.73 0.73 -19.35
CA LEU A 115 27.12 0.42 -20.73
C LEU A 115 28.50 1.02 -21.08
#